data_AF-V9L8W6-F1
#
_entry.id   AF-V9L8W6-F1
#
_cell.length_a   1.000
_cell.length_b   1.000
_cell.length_c   1.000
_cell.angle_alpha   90.00
_cell.angle_beta   90.00
_cell.angle_gamma   90.00
#
_symmetry.space_group_name_H-M   'P 1'
#
loop_
_entity.id
_entity.type
_entity.pdbx_description
1 polymer ?
#
loop_
_entity_poly.entity_id
_entity_poly.type
_entity_poly.pdbx_seq_one_letter_code
_entity_poly.pdbx_strand_id
1 'polypeptide(L)'
;HNCVLMETTASPNIFLTELESIFSLQVCIVDTGVRGTIAVGLVPQYYKLDYQPGWLPHSVAYHADDGKLFNGNGLGQQFGPKCFTGDRIGCGIYIESFDRGMATVFFTRNGKEIGSVVLAVSPDGLFPAVGMHSLGEEVRIDLQAEWGRDEDDSVMMVDSHEDEWGRLHDVKVCGTLLEYVGKGKSIMDVGLAQARHALSTRSHYFEVEIIDPGEKCYIALGLARKDYPKNRHPGWSRGSVAYHADDGKIFQGSGVGDPFGPRCYKGDIMGCGIMFPRDYTLDSEGDSDECIEGAEIKPKQPPPQQQQQQQ
;
A
#
# COMPACT_ATOMS: atom_id res chain seq x y z
N HIS A 1 27.44 2.89 -9.73
CA HIS A 1 27.06 3.37 -8.39
C HIS A 1 25.57 3.14 -8.29
N ASN A 2 25.15 1.97 -7.80
CA ASN A 2 23.79 1.50 -8.02
C ASN A 2 23.16 1.15 -6.67
N CYS A 3 22.59 2.16 -6.00
CA CYS A 3 21.56 1.91 -5.00
C CYS A 3 20.26 1.57 -5.77
N VAL A 4 19.69 0.40 -5.49
CA VAL A 4 18.41 0.00 -6.08
C VAL A 4 17.33 0.42 -5.11
N LEU A 5 16.64 1.51 -5.43
CA LEU A 5 15.34 1.81 -4.82
C LEU A 5 14.34 0.82 -5.39
N MET A 6 13.74 0.03 -4.51
CA MET A 6 12.63 -0.82 -4.90
C MET A 6 11.37 0.04 -4.90
N GLU A 7 11.08 0.68 -6.03
CA GLU A 7 9.70 1.06 -6.36
C GLU A 7 8.98 -0.23 -6.76
N THR A 8 8.31 -0.82 -5.80
CA THR A 8 7.43 -1.95 -6.04
C THR A 8 6.22 -1.47 -6.85
N THR A 9 6.12 -1.90 -8.10
CA THR A 9 4.93 -1.74 -8.96
C THR A 9 3.81 -2.71 -8.58
N ALA A 10 4.02 -3.53 -7.54
CA ALA A 10 2.99 -4.20 -6.77
C ALA A 10 2.95 -3.55 -5.38
N SER A 11 1.90 -2.79 -5.09
CA SER A 11 1.77 -1.95 -3.90
C SER A 11 2.08 -2.71 -2.58
N PRO A 12 3.03 -2.26 -1.75
CA PRO A 12 3.10 -2.62 -0.35
C PRO A 12 2.66 -1.37 0.41
N ASN A 13 1.38 -1.05 0.32
CA ASN A 13 0.79 0.08 1.02
C ASN A 13 -0.48 -0.45 1.69
N ILE A 14 -0.26 -1.32 2.68
CA ILE A 14 -1.28 -2.04 3.44
C ILE A 14 -1.98 -1.09 4.41
N PHE A 15 -3.26 -1.39 4.65
CA PHE A 15 -4.17 -0.74 5.59
C PHE A 15 -3.61 -0.82 7.01
N LEU A 16 -3.66 0.31 7.72
CA LEU A 16 -3.09 0.47 9.06
C LEU A 16 -4.25 0.53 10.07
N THR A 17 -4.54 -0.59 10.71
CA THR A 17 -5.19 -0.61 12.03
C THR A 17 -4.43 -1.51 12.97
N GLU A 18 -4.76 -1.39 14.25
CA GLU A 18 -3.92 -1.65 15.42
C GLU A 18 -3.58 -3.13 15.66
N LEU A 19 -2.69 -3.69 14.85
CA LEU A 19 -1.73 -4.69 15.29
C LEU A 19 -0.33 -4.22 14.92
N GLU A 20 0.65 -4.61 15.74
CA GLU A 20 2.09 -4.41 15.54
C GLU A 20 2.52 -4.87 14.14
N SER A 21 2.34 -3.99 13.15
CA SER A 21 2.51 -4.29 11.74
C SER A 21 3.99 -4.28 11.44
N ILE A 22 4.62 -5.45 11.54
CA ILE A 22 6.00 -5.67 11.14
C ILE A 22 6.01 -5.71 9.61
N PHE A 23 6.36 -4.59 8.96
CA PHE A 23 6.80 -4.67 7.57
C PHE A 23 8.22 -5.23 7.58
N SER A 24 8.47 -6.34 6.87
CA SER A 24 9.80 -6.93 6.79
C SER A 24 10.22 -7.24 5.35
N LEU A 25 11.42 -6.80 5.00
CA LEU A 25 12.15 -7.19 3.80
C LEU A 25 13.17 -8.26 4.20
N GLN A 26 13.32 -9.32 3.42
CA GLN A 26 14.45 -10.23 3.52
C GLN A 26 15.32 -10.18 2.26
N VAL A 27 16.63 -10.12 2.45
CA VAL A 27 17.64 -10.09 1.39
C VAL A 27 18.62 -11.24 1.60
N CYS A 28 18.64 -12.17 0.66
CA CYS A 28 19.62 -13.26 0.63
C CYS A 28 20.85 -12.84 -0.18
N ILE A 29 22.03 -12.93 0.41
CA ILE A 29 23.30 -12.66 -0.29
C ILE A 29 23.63 -13.87 -1.18
N VAL A 30 23.56 -13.68 -2.49
CA VAL A 30 23.90 -14.70 -3.49
C VAL A 30 25.40 -14.70 -3.75
N ASP A 31 26.01 -13.51 -3.82
CA ASP A 31 27.46 -13.32 -3.94
C ASP A 31 27.87 -12.01 -3.25
N THR A 32 28.93 -12.04 -2.43
CA THR A 32 29.50 -10.84 -1.80
C THR A 32 30.32 -9.99 -2.76
N GLY A 33 30.64 -10.48 -3.95
CA GLY A 33 31.58 -9.83 -4.85
C GLY A 33 32.96 -9.63 -4.20
N VAL A 34 33.67 -8.59 -4.63
CA VAL A 34 35.07 -8.34 -4.21
C VAL A 34 35.17 -7.83 -2.77
N ARG A 35 34.21 -7.01 -2.30
CA ARG A 35 34.28 -6.35 -0.98
C ARG A 35 33.11 -6.64 -0.05
N GLY A 36 32.01 -7.21 -0.53
CA GLY A 36 30.82 -7.47 0.30
C GLY A 36 30.10 -6.20 0.77
N THR A 37 30.33 -5.06 0.11
CA THR A 37 29.77 -3.74 0.41
C THR A 37 28.29 -3.65 0.03
N ILE A 38 27.51 -4.56 0.61
CA ILE A 38 26.08 -4.70 0.46
C ILE A 38 25.43 -4.10 1.71
N ALA A 39 24.53 -3.14 1.52
CA ALA A 39 23.75 -2.53 2.59
C ALA A 39 22.28 -2.83 2.40
N VAL A 40 21.58 -3.18 3.48
CA VAL A 40 20.14 -3.44 3.48
C VAL A 40 19.50 -2.52 4.51
N GLY A 41 18.43 -1.83 4.14
CA GLY A 41 17.78 -0.90 5.04
C GLY A 41 16.61 -0.15 4.46
N LEU A 42 16.32 1.00 5.08
CA LEU A 42 15.21 1.87 4.77
C LEU A 42 15.70 3.29 4.48
N VAL A 43 15.12 3.93 3.46
CA VAL A 43 15.49 5.29 3.00
C VAL A 43 14.23 6.13 2.72
N PRO A 44 14.30 7.48 2.76
CA PRO A 44 13.18 8.34 2.37
C PRO A 44 12.90 8.30 0.85
N GLN A 45 11.70 8.74 0.44
CA GLN A 45 11.25 8.74 -0.96
C GLN A 45 12.26 9.38 -1.93
N TYR A 46 12.87 10.50 -1.53
CA TYR A 46 13.81 11.26 -2.35
C TYR A 46 15.26 11.03 -1.93
N TYR A 47 15.63 9.76 -1.71
CA TYR A 47 17.01 9.39 -1.39
C TYR A 47 17.93 9.52 -2.60
N LYS A 48 19.12 10.09 -2.40
CA LYS A 48 20.10 10.18 -3.48
C LYS A 48 20.79 8.84 -3.71
N LEU A 49 20.70 8.32 -4.93
CA LEU A 49 21.14 6.96 -5.28
C LEU A 49 22.66 6.78 -5.39
N ASP A 50 23.43 7.86 -5.34
CA ASP A 50 24.88 7.87 -5.27
C ASP A 50 25.43 7.58 -3.86
N TYR A 51 24.55 7.45 -2.86
CA TYR A 51 24.90 7.10 -1.48
C TYR A 51 24.38 5.70 -1.12
N GLN A 52 25.15 4.99 -0.28
CA GLN A 52 24.67 3.74 0.32
C GLN A 52 23.52 4.04 1.30
N PRO A 53 22.53 3.14 1.45
CA PRO A 53 21.52 3.24 2.51
C PRO A 53 22.13 3.49 3.89
N GLY A 54 21.48 4.33 4.70
CA GLY A 54 21.92 4.70 6.05
C GLY A 54 22.90 5.89 6.12
N TRP A 55 23.48 6.34 5.00
CA TRP A 55 24.49 7.41 4.99
C TRP A 55 23.94 8.82 5.00
N LEU A 56 22.73 9.05 4.47
CA LEU A 56 22.08 10.37 4.47
C LEU A 56 20.97 10.44 5.52
N PRO A 57 20.58 11.64 5.99
CA PRO A 57 19.53 11.81 7.00
C PRO A 57 18.23 11.06 6.69
N HIS A 58 17.52 10.68 7.75
CA HIS A 58 16.24 9.95 7.68
C HIS A 58 16.32 8.56 7.04
N SER A 59 17.52 7.98 6.96
CA SER A 59 17.73 6.61 6.49
C SER A 59 18.46 5.77 7.51
N VAL A 60 18.26 4.45 7.45
CA VAL A 60 18.91 3.48 8.32
C VAL A 60 19.26 2.23 7.52
N ALA A 61 20.45 1.67 7.74
CA ALA A 61 20.84 0.43 7.10
C ALA A 61 21.88 -0.35 7.88
N TYR A 62 21.84 -1.66 7.71
CA TYR A 62 22.86 -2.59 8.17
C TYR A 62 23.76 -2.98 6.99
N HIS A 63 25.08 -2.85 7.19
CA HIS A 63 26.10 -3.06 6.16
C HIS A 63 26.78 -4.42 6.37
N ALA A 64 26.75 -5.27 5.35
CA ALA A 64 27.21 -6.65 5.41
C ALA A 64 28.73 -6.79 5.58
N ASP A 65 29.51 -5.86 5.01
CA ASP A 65 30.97 -5.92 4.97
C ASP A 65 31.63 -5.64 6.31
N ASP A 66 31.03 -4.80 7.16
CA ASP A 66 31.59 -4.43 8.46
C ASP A 66 30.68 -4.72 9.65
N GLY A 67 29.44 -5.12 9.41
CA GLY A 67 28.47 -5.44 10.46
C GLY A 67 27.97 -4.22 11.22
N LYS A 68 28.11 -3.02 10.65
CA LYS A 68 27.70 -1.79 11.31
C LYS A 68 26.31 -1.34 10.88
N LEU A 69 25.70 -0.59 11.79
CA LEU A 69 24.48 0.17 11.54
C LEU A 69 24.84 1.60 11.15
N PHE A 70 24.32 2.06 10.03
CA PHE A 70 24.41 3.44 9.57
C PHE A 70 23.03 4.06 9.72
N ASN A 71 22.93 5.17 10.45
CA ASN A 71 21.67 5.82 10.80
C ASN A 71 21.77 7.33 10.53
N GLY A 72 21.41 7.74 9.32
CA GLY A 72 21.37 9.14 8.94
C GLY A 72 22.73 9.78 8.66
N ASN A 73 23.82 9.03 8.72
CA ASN A 73 25.18 9.55 8.62
C ASN A 73 26.20 8.49 8.16
N GLY A 74 27.29 8.93 7.56
CA GLY A 74 28.37 8.05 7.05
C GLY A 74 29.28 7.43 8.11
N LEU A 75 28.98 7.56 9.41
CA LEU A 75 29.74 6.98 10.51
C LEU A 75 28.97 5.79 11.10
N GLY A 76 29.28 4.60 10.60
CA GLY A 76 28.67 3.36 11.08
C GLY A 76 29.02 3.06 12.53
N GLN A 77 28.05 2.54 13.28
CA GLN A 77 28.20 2.10 14.67
C GLN A 77 28.23 0.56 14.74
N GLN A 78 29.05 0.01 15.64
CA GLN A 78 29.10 -1.44 15.85
C GLN A 78 27.71 -1.94 16.26
N PHE A 79 27.17 -2.90 15.52
CA PHE A 79 25.79 -3.33 15.69
C PHE A 79 25.64 -4.85 15.63
N GLY A 80 26.18 -5.49 14.59
CA GLY A 80 26.10 -6.92 14.37
C GLY A 80 27.39 -7.54 13.83
N PRO A 81 27.37 -8.85 13.56
CA PRO A 81 28.48 -9.52 12.86
C PRO A 81 28.55 -9.09 11.39
N LYS A 82 29.56 -9.52 10.62
CA LYS A 82 29.56 -9.39 9.16
C LYS A 82 28.69 -10.46 8.50
N CYS A 83 28.16 -10.20 7.32
CA CYS A 83 27.40 -11.16 6.52
C CYS A 83 28.18 -11.62 5.28
N PHE A 84 27.92 -12.84 4.83
CA PHE A 84 28.60 -13.51 3.73
C PHE A 84 27.59 -14.18 2.79
N THR A 85 28.08 -14.72 1.67
CA THR A 85 27.28 -15.52 0.74
C THR A 85 26.49 -16.61 1.47
N GLY A 86 25.19 -16.67 1.19
CA GLY A 86 24.23 -17.57 1.82
C GLY A 86 23.49 -16.98 3.02
N ASP A 87 24.01 -15.90 3.64
CA ASP A 87 23.29 -15.24 4.73
C ASP A 87 22.03 -14.52 4.22
N ARG A 88 21.03 -14.45 5.10
CA ARG A 88 19.78 -13.71 4.91
C ARG A 88 19.76 -12.54 5.88
N ILE A 89 19.69 -11.33 5.36
CA ILE A 89 19.52 -10.11 6.14
C ILE A 89 18.04 -9.73 6.13
N GLY A 90 17.41 -9.67 7.30
CA GLY A 90 16.08 -9.11 7.45
C GLY A 90 16.16 -7.65 7.88
N CYS A 91 15.24 -6.82 7.38
CA CYS A 91 15.02 -5.46 7.84
C CYS A 91 13.52 -5.30 8.10
N GLY A 92 13.16 -5.09 9.35
CA GLY A 92 11.78 -4.94 9.80
C GLY A 92 11.52 -3.57 10.42
N ILE A 93 10.28 -3.09 10.36
CA ILE A 93 9.85 -1.85 11.01
C ILE A 93 8.53 -2.06 11.72
N TYR A 94 8.43 -1.56 12.96
CA TYR A 94 7.17 -1.45 13.71
C TYR A 94 6.94 0.01 14.10
N ILE A 95 5.73 0.51 13.81
CA ILE A 95 5.34 1.89 14.12
C ILE A 95 4.70 1.88 15.51
N GLU A 96 5.41 2.39 16.51
CA GLU A 96 4.96 2.35 17.91
C GLU A 96 3.75 3.25 18.15
N SER A 97 3.69 4.43 17.53
CA SER A 97 2.52 5.30 17.60
C SER A 97 2.50 6.36 16.50
N PHE A 98 1.38 6.42 15.75
CA PHE A 98 1.18 7.37 14.62
C PHE A 98 1.26 8.84 15.05
N ASP A 99 0.92 9.15 16.30
CA ASP A 99 0.90 10.50 16.87
C ASP A 99 2.29 11.10 17.09
N ARG A 100 3.33 10.27 17.24
CA ARG A 100 4.70 10.70 17.54
C ARG A 100 5.62 10.68 16.33
N GLY A 101 5.18 10.09 15.21
CA GLY A 101 6.01 9.96 14.01
C GLY A 101 7.31 9.21 14.27
N MET A 102 7.32 8.27 15.21
CA MET A 102 8.46 7.42 15.51
C MET A 102 8.17 5.98 15.11
N ALA A 103 9.17 5.31 14.57
CA ALA A 103 9.13 3.87 14.34
C ALA A 103 10.44 3.25 14.78
N THR A 104 10.35 1.99 15.15
CA THR A 104 11.51 1.20 15.49
C THR A 104 11.80 0.23 14.37
N VAL A 105 13.02 0.31 13.87
CA VAL A 105 13.54 -0.56 12.82
C VAL A 105 14.47 -1.58 13.46
N PHE A 106 14.26 -2.84 13.13
CA PHE A 106 15.10 -3.94 13.59
C PHE A 106 15.71 -4.68 12.41
N PHE A 107 16.84 -5.34 12.67
CA PHE A 107 17.53 -6.13 11.66
C PHE A 107 17.75 -7.54 12.16
N THR A 108 17.73 -8.49 11.23
CA THR A 108 17.94 -9.90 11.53
C THR A 108 19.00 -10.49 10.61
N ARG A 109 19.68 -11.53 11.09
CA ARG A 109 20.52 -12.40 10.27
C ARG A 109 20.05 -13.81 10.43
N ASN A 110 19.71 -14.47 9.32
CA ASN A 110 19.25 -15.86 9.28
C ASN A 110 18.08 -16.12 10.25
N GLY A 111 17.13 -15.20 10.32
CA GLY A 111 15.97 -15.31 11.20
C GLY A 111 16.23 -14.97 12.67
N LYS A 112 17.44 -14.55 13.05
CA LYS A 112 17.74 -14.10 14.42
C LYS A 112 17.94 -12.60 14.48
N GLU A 113 17.24 -11.93 15.39
CA GLU A 113 17.41 -10.48 15.61
C GLU A 113 18.84 -10.14 16.04
N ILE A 114 19.40 -9.12 15.38
CA ILE A 114 20.71 -8.53 15.67
C ILE A 114 20.53 -7.37 16.67
N GLY A 115 19.50 -6.56 16.43
CA GLY A 115 19.10 -5.44 17.29
C GLY A 115 18.12 -4.51 16.59
N SER A 116 17.81 -3.40 17.25
CA SER A 116 16.84 -2.40 16.78
C SER A 116 17.29 -0.96 17.04
N VAL A 117 16.64 -0.02 16.36
CA VAL A 117 16.89 1.42 16.47
C VAL A 117 15.60 2.21 16.23
N VAL A 118 15.38 3.25 17.03
CA VAL A 118 14.25 4.16 16.88
C VAL A 118 14.64 5.30 15.95
N LEU A 119 13.77 5.62 14.99
CA LEU A 119 13.93 6.73 14.07
C LEU A 119 12.63 7.51 13.90
N ALA A 120 12.78 8.81 13.65
CA ALA A 120 11.69 9.64 13.21
C ALA A 120 11.32 9.28 11.76
N VAL A 121 10.06 8.93 11.55
CA VAL A 121 9.51 8.61 10.24
C VAL A 121 8.99 9.90 9.62
N SER A 122 9.48 10.24 8.43
CA SER A 122 8.91 11.33 7.65
C SER A 122 7.45 11.03 7.31
N PRO A 123 6.59 12.05 7.16
CA PRO A 123 5.25 11.85 6.58
C PRO A 123 5.37 11.02 5.31
N ASP A 124 6.37 11.37 4.48
CA ASP A 124 7.18 10.63 3.48
C ASP A 124 7.15 9.09 3.45
N GLY A 125 7.00 8.46 4.62
CA GLY A 125 7.26 7.04 4.78
C GLY A 125 8.74 6.70 4.54
N LEU A 126 9.03 5.42 4.64
CA LEU A 126 10.36 4.87 4.36
C LEU A 126 10.24 3.75 3.34
N PHE A 127 11.27 3.60 2.52
CA PHE A 127 11.30 2.69 1.39
C PHE A 127 12.41 1.67 1.58
N PRO A 128 12.15 0.39 1.32
CA PRO A 128 13.19 -0.63 1.32
C PRO A 128 14.25 -0.31 0.27
N ALA A 129 15.52 -0.40 0.67
CA ALA A 129 16.65 -0.15 -0.20
C ALA A 129 17.75 -1.16 0.01
N VAL A 130 18.33 -1.59 -1.11
CA VAL A 130 19.57 -2.35 -1.13
C VAL A 130 20.62 -1.55 -1.88
N GLY A 131 21.74 -1.31 -1.22
CA GLY A 131 22.91 -0.68 -1.81
C GLY A 131 24.00 -1.70 -2.09
N MET A 132 24.65 -1.57 -3.24
CA MET A 132 25.76 -2.41 -3.67
C MET A 132 26.85 -1.51 -4.27
N HIS A 133 28.12 -1.85 -4.05
CA HIS A 133 29.25 -1.01 -4.43
C HIS A 133 30.44 -1.78 -5.03
N SER A 134 30.64 -3.06 -4.73
CA SER A 134 31.76 -3.82 -5.29
C SER A 134 31.36 -4.76 -6.43
N LEU A 135 32.32 -5.04 -7.31
CA LEU A 135 32.10 -5.90 -8.48
C LEU A 135 31.70 -7.31 -8.04
N GLY A 136 30.69 -7.87 -8.70
CA GLY A 136 30.22 -9.24 -8.47
C GLY A 136 29.25 -9.42 -7.31
N GLU A 137 28.87 -8.35 -6.60
CA GLU A 137 27.81 -8.44 -5.59
C GLU A 137 26.49 -8.86 -6.23
N GLU A 138 25.79 -9.81 -5.62
CA GLU A 138 24.50 -10.33 -6.08
C GLU A 138 23.62 -10.66 -4.88
N VAL A 139 22.34 -10.27 -4.94
CA VAL A 139 21.36 -10.56 -3.89
C VAL A 139 20.05 -11.04 -4.49
N ARG A 140 19.31 -11.85 -3.73
CA ARG A 140 17.92 -12.20 -4.00
C ARG A 140 17.04 -11.57 -2.93
N ILE A 141 15.97 -10.93 -3.37
CA ILE A 141 15.05 -10.20 -2.49
C ILE A 141 13.76 -10.99 -2.32
N ASP A 142 13.26 -11.01 -1.09
CA ASP A 142 11.96 -11.52 -0.71
C ASP A 142 11.18 -10.43 0.04
N LEU A 143 10.08 -9.99 -0.57
CA LEU A 143 9.20 -8.93 -0.06
C LEU A 143 7.99 -9.50 0.71
N GLN A 144 7.85 -10.82 0.76
CA GLN A 144 6.74 -11.53 1.42
C GLN A 144 7.23 -12.39 2.59
N ALA A 145 8.35 -12.02 3.20
CA ALA A 145 8.88 -12.78 4.32
C ALA A 145 7.92 -12.70 5.52
N GLU A 146 7.19 -13.78 5.77
CA GLU A 146 6.37 -13.93 6.98
C GLU A 146 7.28 -14.11 8.19
N TRP A 147 7.17 -13.18 9.15
CA TRP A 147 7.88 -13.29 10.43
C TRP A 147 6.98 -13.99 11.45
N GLY A 148 7.12 -15.31 11.55
CA GLY A 148 6.64 -16.06 12.71
C GLY A 148 7.65 -15.91 13.84
N ARG A 149 7.29 -15.24 14.95
CA ARG A 149 7.96 -15.48 16.23
C ARG A 149 7.83 -16.99 16.51
N ASP A 150 8.92 -17.63 16.91
CA ASP A 150 8.94 -19.06 17.26
C ASP A 150 7.72 -19.44 18.14
N GLU A 151 7.23 -20.67 17.96
CA GLU A 151 5.94 -21.24 18.38
C GLU A 151 5.54 -21.16 19.87
N ASP A 152 6.25 -20.43 20.74
CA ASP A 152 6.07 -20.52 22.20
C ASP A 152 5.34 -19.35 22.88
N ASP A 153 5.00 -18.27 22.17
CA ASP A 153 4.15 -17.18 22.70
C ASP A 153 2.89 -16.96 21.86
N SER A 154 2.21 -18.08 21.58
CA SER A 154 0.85 -18.13 21.03
C SER A 154 -0.18 -17.57 22.03
N VAL A 155 -0.08 -16.29 22.39
CA VAL A 155 -1.20 -15.55 22.94
C VAL A 155 -1.97 -15.01 21.74
N MET A 156 -2.87 -15.86 21.24
CA MET A 156 -3.83 -15.55 20.19
C MET A 156 -4.66 -14.32 20.59
N MET A 157 -4.24 -13.13 20.18
CA MET A 157 -5.15 -11.98 20.08
C MET A 157 -5.80 -12.07 18.71
N VAL A 158 -7.06 -12.51 18.71
CA VAL A 158 -7.92 -12.43 17.53
C VAL A 158 -8.13 -10.94 17.28
N ASP A 159 -7.30 -10.36 16.42
CA ASP A 159 -7.53 -8.98 15.97
C ASP A 159 -8.87 -8.96 15.26
N SER A 160 -9.79 -8.25 15.89
CA SER A 160 -11.07 -7.99 15.32
C SER A 160 -10.81 -6.77 14.45
N HIS A 161 -10.45 -6.95 13.17
CA HIS A 161 -10.27 -5.85 12.19
C HIS A 161 -11.57 -4.99 12.00
N GLU A 162 -12.51 -5.05 12.93
CA GLU A 162 -13.70 -4.20 13.07
C GLU A 162 -13.33 -2.71 13.03
N ASP A 163 -12.12 -2.32 13.48
CA ASP A 163 -11.70 -0.91 13.51
C ASP A 163 -11.31 -0.34 12.13
N GLU A 164 -10.98 -1.16 11.12
CA GLU A 164 -10.69 -0.72 9.74
C GLU A 164 -11.93 -0.17 9.02
N TRP A 165 -13.09 -0.65 9.42
CA TRP A 165 -14.34 -0.40 8.73
C TRP A 165 -15.08 0.77 9.39
N GLY A 166 -15.16 1.89 8.68
CA GLY A 166 -15.86 3.08 9.17
C GLY A 166 -17.37 2.97 9.06
N ARG A 167 -17.87 2.17 8.12
CA ARG A 167 -19.32 1.97 7.89
C ARG A 167 -19.59 0.54 7.46
N LEU A 168 -20.37 -0.17 8.26
CA LEU A 168 -20.87 -1.51 7.97
C LEU A 168 -22.41 -1.49 7.86
N HIS A 169 -22.95 -2.26 6.92
CA HIS A 169 -24.39 -2.48 6.77
C HIS A 169 -24.61 -3.91 6.28
N ASP A 170 -25.35 -4.71 7.04
CA ASP A 170 -25.66 -6.11 6.69
C ASP A 170 -24.42 -6.97 6.36
N VAL A 171 -23.27 -6.58 6.93
CA VAL A 171 -21.98 -7.28 6.87
C VAL A 171 -21.44 -7.38 8.29
N LYS A 172 -20.91 -8.55 8.63
CA LYS A 172 -20.18 -8.83 9.86
C LYS A 172 -18.69 -8.95 9.54
N VAL A 173 -17.85 -8.38 10.39
CA VAL A 173 -16.39 -8.51 10.30
C VAL A 173 -15.96 -9.57 11.32
N CYS A 174 -15.09 -10.49 10.93
CA CYS A 174 -14.49 -11.51 11.81
C CYS A 174 -13.02 -11.68 11.42
N GLY A 175 -12.14 -10.97 12.11
CA GLY A 175 -10.78 -10.81 11.63
C GLY A 175 -10.77 -10.14 10.26
N THR A 176 -10.00 -10.68 9.31
CA THR A 176 -9.96 -10.21 7.91
C THR A 176 -11.18 -10.62 7.07
N LEU A 177 -12.11 -11.41 7.64
CA LEU A 177 -13.25 -11.93 6.91
C LEU A 177 -14.44 -10.96 6.96
N LEU A 178 -14.98 -10.63 5.78
CA LEU A 178 -16.27 -9.97 5.63
C LEU A 178 -17.35 -11.00 5.29
N GLU A 179 -18.33 -11.13 6.16
CA GLU A 179 -19.46 -12.03 5.99
C GLU A 179 -20.75 -11.23 5.75
N TYR A 180 -21.43 -11.49 4.63
CA TYR A 180 -22.77 -10.94 4.41
C TYR A 180 -23.79 -11.62 5.34
N VAL A 181 -24.47 -10.83 6.15
CA VAL A 181 -25.48 -11.28 7.14
C VAL A 181 -26.88 -10.72 6.86
N GLY A 182 -27.07 -10.11 5.68
CA GLY A 182 -28.33 -9.54 5.24
C GLY A 182 -29.34 -10.57 4.71
N LYS A 183 -30.49 -10.06 4.25
CA LYS A 183 -31.61 -10.90 3.80
C LYS A 183 -31.47 -11.45 2.39
N GLY A 184 -30.77 -10.75 1.50
CA GLY A 184 -30.53 -11.13 0.12
C GLY A 184 -31.78 -11.31 -0.76
N LYS A 185 -32.93 -10.70 -0.41
CA LYS A 185 -34.22 -10.97 -1.09
C LYS A 185 -34.47 -10.05 -2.28
N SER A 186 -33.92 -8.86 -2.25
CA SER A 186 -34.11 -7.81 -3.25
C SER A 186 -32.78 -7.16 -3.62
N ILE A 187 -32.77 -6.45 -4.74
CA ILE A 187 -31.60 -5.68 -5.20
C ILE A 187 -31.20 -4.54 -4.24
N MET A 188 -32.04 -4.24 -3.24
CA MET A 188 -31.77 -3.25 -2.20
C MET A 188 -31.16 -3.87 -0.94
N ASP A 189 -31.19 -5.21 -0.80
CA ASP A 189 -30.61 -5.93 0.34
C ASP A 189 -29.11 -6.12 0.12
N VAL A 190 -28.38 -5.01 0.08
CA VAL A 190 -26.94 -4.98 -0.19
C VAL A 190 -26.16 -4.91 1.12
N GLY A 191 -25.17 -5.78 1.26
CA GLY A 191 -24.14 -5.64 2.28
C GLY A 191 -23.13 -4.59 1.87
N LEU A 192 -22.85 -3.61 2.73
CA LEU A 192 -21.80 -2.62 2.51
C LEU A 192 -20.77 -2.70 3.63
N ALA A 193 -19.51 -2.78 3.24
CA ALA A 193 -18.38 -2.50 4.10
C ALA A 193 -17.57 -1.38 3.45
N GLN A 194 -17.39 -0.27 4.16
CA GLN A 194 -16.60 0.87 3.71
C GLN A 194 -15.52 1.20 4.75
N ALA A 195 -14.28 1.30 4.28
CA ALA A 195 -13.13 1.63 5.10
C ALA A 195 -13.29 2.98 5.81
N ARG A 196 -12.69 3.09 7.01
CA ARG A 196 -12.70 4.29 7.84
C ARG A 196 -11.90 5.43 7.22
N HIS A 197 -10.80 5.10 6.58
CA HIS A 197 -9.86 6.05 5.99
C HIS A 197 -9.96 6.03 4.46
N ALA A 198 -9.87 7.21 3.85
CA ALA A 198 -9.80 7.33 2.39
C ALA A 198 -8.43 6.85 1.88
N LEU A 199 -8.40 6.41 0.63
CA LEU A 199 -7.13 6.15 -0.06
C LEU A 199 -6.31 7.45 -0.14
N SER A 200 -4.99 7.31 -0.04
CA SER A 200 -4.00 8.39 -0.10
C SER A 200 -2.87 8.00 -1.05
N THR A 201 -1.97 8.92 -1.36
CA THR A 201 -0.75 8.61 -2.13
C THR A 201 0.07 7.44 -1.54
N ARG A 202 -0.11 7.17 -0.24
CA ARG A 202 0.54 6.12 0.55
C ARG A 202 -0.27 4.85 0.74
N SER A 203 -1.53 4.85 0.35
CA SER A 203 -2.43 3.70 0.44
C SER A 203 -3.48 3.89 -0.63
N HIS A 204 -3.15 3.40 -1.81
CA HIS A 204 -3.84 3.70 -3.06
C HIS A 204 -4.27 2.44 -3.80
N TYR A 205 -4.12 1.27 -3.18
CA TYR A 205 -4.46 -0.03 -3.75
C TYR A 205 -4.87 -0.99 -2.64
N PHE A 206 -5.84 -1.86 -2.92
CA PHE A 206 -6.29 -2.91 -2.00
C PHE A 206 -6.89 -4.08 -2.77
N GLU A 207 -6.86 -5.24 -2.15
CA GLU A 207 -7.35 -6.49 -2.73
C GLU A 207 -8.30 -7.21 -1.79
N VAL A 208 -9.20 -8.01 -2.36
CA VAL A 208 -10.12 -8.88 -1.64
C VAL A 208 -10.14 -10.23 -2.33
N GLU A 209 -9.92 -11.29 -1.56
CA GLU A 209 -10.11 -12.67 -2.00
C GLU A 209 -11.59 -13.10 -1.82
N ILE A 210 -12.14 -13.75 -2.84
CA ILE A 210 -13.48 -14.35 -2.76
C ILE A 210 -13.39 -15.70 -2.06
N ILE A 211 -13.59 -15.71 -0.73
CA ILE A 211 -13.62 -16.95 0.06
C ILE A 211 -14.88 -17.78 -0.26
N ASP A 212 -16.03 -17.12 -0.37
CA ASP A 212 -17.29 -17.72 -0.76
C ASP A 212 -18.10 -16.74 -1.64
N PRO A 213 -18.43 -17.10 -2.90
CA PRO A 213 -19.21 -16.25 -3.79
C PRO A 213 -20.71 -16.19 -3.42
N GLY A 214 -21.19 -17.03 -2.50
CA GLY A 214 -22.61 -17.22 -2.26
C GLY A 214 -23.35 -17.76 -3.49
N GLU A 215 -24.67 -17.53 -3.56
CA GLU A 215 -25.50 -18.11 -4.62
C GLU A 215 -25.24 -17.52 -6.01
N LYS A 216 -24.93 -16.22 -6.09
CA LYS A 216 -24.91 -15.45 -7.34
C LYS A 216 -23.63 -14.65 -7.57
N CYS A 217 -22.69 -14.64 -6.62
CA CYS A 217 -21.45 -13.87 -6.70
C CYS A 217 -21.65 -12.37 -6.89
N TYR A 218 -22.72 -11.79 -6.32
CA TYR A 218 -22.98 -10.34 -6.32
C TYR A 218 -22.05 -9.62 -5.35
N ILE A 219 -20.76 -9.65 -5.68
CA ILE A 219 -19.67 -9.03 -4.94
C ILE A 219 -19.11 -7.92 -5.82
N ALA A 220 -18.97 -6.73 -5.25
CA ALA A 220 -18.44 -5.57 -5.94
C ALA A 220 -17.32 -4.94 -5.13
N LEU A 221 -16.21 -4.62 -5.79
CA LEU A 221 -15.04 -3.99 -5.19
C LEU A 221 -14.77 -2.65 -5.89
N GLY A 222 -14.58 -1.59 -5.12
CA GLY A 222 -14.43 -0.27 -5.70
C GLY A 222 -14.24 0.87 -4.71
N LEU A 223 -14.26 2.08 -5.25
CA LEU A 223 -14.11 3.33 -4.52
C LEU A 223 -15.45 4.04 -4.41
N ALA A 224 -15.71 4.66 -3.27
CA ALA A 224 -16.92 5.43 -3.04
C ALA A 224 -16.65 6.59 -2.07
N ARG A 225 -17.41 7.69 -2.22
CA ARG A 225 -17.40 8.81 -1.28
C ARG A 225 -17.80 8.38 0.13
N LYS A 226 -17.36 9.12 1.15
CA LYS A 226 -17.59 8.84 2.57
C LYS A 226 -19.08 8.67 2.93
N ASP A 227 -19.96 9.37 2.21
CA ASP A 227 -21.41 9.41 2.41
C ASP A 227 -22.19 8.45 1.49
N TYR A 228 -21.53 7.49 0.83
CA TYR A 228 -22.16 6.57 -0.11
C TYR A 228 -23.40 5.85 0.47
N PRO A 229 -24.48 5.65 -0.30
CA PRO A 229 -25.68 4.94 0.16
C PRO A 229 -25.36 3.50 0.55
N LYS A 230 -25.73 3.12 1.78
CA LYS A 230 -25.45 1.80 2.34
C LYS A 230 -26.20 0.63 1.70
N ASN A 231 -27.34 0.91 1.09
CA ASN A 231 -28.26 -0.07 0.50
C ASN A 231 -28.06 -0.23 -1.02
N ARG A 232 -26.84 0.05 -1.52
CA ARG A 232 -26.48 -0.04 -2.92
C ARG A 232 -25.06 -0.55 -3.09
N HIS A 233 -24.82 -1.31 -4.15
CA HIS A 233 -23.48 -1.71 -4.51
C HIS A 233 -22.65 -0.48 -4.93
N PRO A 234 -21.36 -0.43 -4.60
CA PRO A 234 -20.42 0.52 -5.20
C PRO A 234 -20.52 0.51 -6.73
N GLY A 235 -20.36 1.68 -7.36
CA GLY A 235 -20.49 1.89 -8.80
C GLY A 235 -21.92 2.23 -9.28
N TRP A 236 -22.97 1.95 -8.51
CA TRP A 236 -24.35 2.22 -8.93
C TRP A 236 -24.86 3.64 -8.68
N SER A 237 -24.17 4.42 -7.85
CA SER A 237 -24.58 5.78 -7.47
C SER A 237 -23.43 6.77 -7.58
N ARG A 238 -23.73 8.03 -7.93
CA ARG A 238 -22.73 9.07 -8.18
C ARG A 238 -21.66 9.15 -7.08
N GLY A 239 -20.43 9.43 -7.49
CA GLY A 239 -19.28 9.45 -6.57
C GLY A 239 -18.76 8.07 -6.19
N SER A 240 -19.02 7.04 -7.02
CA SER A 240 -18.43 5.71 -6.85
C SER A 240 -18.08 5.06 -8.19
N VAL A 241 -17.09 4.18 -8.15
CA VAL A 241 -16.68 3.30 -9.26
C VAL A 241 -16.40 1.92 -8.70
N ALA A 242 -16.85 0.87 -9.36
CA ALA A 242 -16.60 -0.49 -8.88
C ALA A 242 -16.59 -1.53 -9.99
N TYR A 243 -15.81 -2.56 -9.74
CA TYR A 243 -15.78 -3.79 -10.51
C TYR A 243 -16.71 -4.82 -9.88
N HIS A 244 -17.56 -5.46 -10.69
CA HIS A 244 -18.57 -6.42 -10.24
C HIS A 244 -18.18 -7.83 -10.66
N ALA A 245 -18.05 -8.73 -9.68
CA ALA A 245 -17.53 -10.09 -9.84
C ALA A 245 -18.46 -10.99 -10.67
N ASP A 246 -19.78 -10.80 -10.57
CA ASP A 246 -20.79 -11.66 -11.17
C ASP A 246 -20.84 -11.56 -12.69
N ASP A 247 -20.59 -10.37 -13.24
CA ASP A 247 -20.72 -10.10 -14.67
C ASP A 247 -19.45 -9.57 -15.34
N GLY A 248 -18.40 -9.24 -14.57
CA GLY A 248 -17.12 -8.74 -15.06
C GLY A 248 -17.21 -7.32 -15.61
N LYS A 249 -18.23 -6.55 -15.21
CA LYS A 249 -18.40 -5.16 -15.65
C LYS A 249 -17.86 -4.17 -14.65
N ILE A 250 -17.53 -2.97 -15.15
CA ILE A 250 -17.24 -1.80 -14.35
C ILE A 250 -18.44 -0.85 -14.36
N PHE A 251 -18.78 -0.33 -13.19
CA PHE A 251 -19.89 0.60 -13.01
C PHE A 251 -19.35 1.93 -12.49
N GLN A 252 -19.81 3.04 -13.08
CA GLN A 252 -19.35 4.39 -12.75
C GLN A 252 -20.54 5.29 -12.40
N GLY A 253 -20.89 5.32 -11.12
CA GLY A 253 -21.97 6.11 -10.56
C GLY A 253 -23.36 5.93 -11.19
N SER A 254 -23.59 4.78 -11.83
CA SER A 254 -24.80 4.48 -12.59
C SER A 254 -25.15 2.99 -12.50
N GLY A 255 -26.43 2.64 -12.64
CA GLY A 255 -26.88 1.24 -12.67
C GLY A 255 -26.57 0.51 -14.00
N VAL A 256 -25.86 1.15 -14.92
CA VAL A 256 -25.42 0.59 -16.20
C VAL A 256 -23.90 0.43 -16.14
N GLY A 257 -23.43 -0.79 -16.42
CA GLY A 257 -22.01 -1.13 -16.40
C GLY A 257 -21.50 -1.49 -17.79
N ASP A 258 -20.21 -1.23 -18.00
CA ASP A 258 -19.50 -1.52 -19.25
C ASP A 258 -18.64 -2.79 -19.10
N PRO A 259 -18.47 -3.59 -20.16
CA PRO A 259 -17.54 -4.72 -20.13
C PRO A 259 -16.12 -4.25 -19.75
N PHE A 260 -15.51 -4.90 -18.76
CA PHE A 260 -14.20 -4.49 -18.25
C PHE A 260 -13.25 -5.68 -18.10
N GLY A 261 -13.70 -6.77 -17.47
CA GLY A 261 -12.86 -7.90 -17.14
C GLY A 261 -13.62 -9.23 -17.09
N PRO A 262 -12.96 -10.32 -16.68
CA PRO A 262 -13.58 -11.63 -16.53
C PRO A 262 -14.40 -11.73 -15.24
N ARG A 263 -15.46 -12.54 -15.26
CA ARG A 263 -16.17 -12.89 -14.02
C ARG A 263 -15.20 -13.53 -13.01
N CYS A 264 -15.45 -13.31 -11.72
CA CYS A 264 -14.67 -13.86 -10.63
C CYS A 264 -15.42 -15.00 -9.94
N TYR A 265 -14.66 -15.90 -9.33
CA TYR A 265 -15.12 -17.11 -8.67
C TYR A 265 -14.43 -17.30 -7.32
N LYS A 266 -14.83 -18.35 -6.60
CA LYS A 266 -14.18 -18.75 -5.34
C LYS A 266 -12.66 -18.90 -5.53
N GLY A 267 -11.89 -18.24 -4.67
CA GLY A 267 -10.44 -18.21 -4.67
C GLY A 267 -9.82 -17.15 -5.58
N ASP A 268 -10.61 -16.42 -6.37
CA ASP A 268 -10.09 -15.29 -7.14
C ASP A 268 -9.82 -14.09 -6.24
N ILE A 269 -8.75 -13.35 -6.56
CA ILE A 269 -8.36 -12.12 -5.88
C ILE A 269 -8.72 -10.94 -6.79
N MET A 270 -9.55 -10.04 -6.26
CA MET A 270 -9.95 -8.80 -6.92
C MET A 270 -9.18 -7.62 -6.34
N GLY A 271 -8.64 -6.76 -7.19
CA GLY A 271 -7.90 -5.56 -6.78
C GLY A 271 -8.55 -4.26 -7.24
N CYS A 272 -8.42 -3.21 -6.43
CA CYS A 272 -8.84 -1.86 -6.79
C CYS A 272 -7.78 -0.85 -6.33
N GLY A 273 -7.41 0.08 -7.21
CA GLY A 273 -6.52 1.17 -6.85
C GLY A 273 -6.81 2.47 -7.60
N ILE A 274 -6.24 3.54 -7.09
CA ILE A 274 -6.31 4.88 -7.64
C ILE A 274 -4.89 5.39 -7.91
N MET A 275 -4.67 6.00 -9.08
CA MET A 275 -3.42 6.69 -9.38
C MET A 275 -3.59 8.16 -9.06
N PHE A 276 -2.75 8.67 -8.16
CA PHE A 276 -2.70 10.11 -7.85
C PHE A 276 -1.78 10.82 -8.84
N PRO A 277 -2.19 11.98 -9.40
CA PRO A 277 -1.30 12.84 -10.18
C PRO A 277 -0.06 13.25 -9.39
N ARG A 278 1.05 13.54 -10.08
CA ARG A 278 2.33 13.90 -9.45
C ARG A 278 2.27 15.23 -8.68
N ASP A 279 1.35 16.10 -9.06
CA ASP A 279 1.06 17.39 -8.47
C ASP A 279 -0.12 17.34 -7.49
N TYR A 280 -0.59 16.14 -7.11
CA TYR A 280 -1.63 15.99 -6.10
C TYR A 280 -1.15 16.51 -4.74
N THR A 281 -1.60 17.69 -4.37
CA THR A 281 -1.54 18.19 -3.00
C THR A 281 -2.85 17.83 -2.31
N LEU A 282 -2.76 17.32 -1.08
CA LEU A 282 -3.90 17.25 -0.16
C LEU A 282 -4.24 18.70 0.22
N ASP A 283 -4.84 19.44 -0.70
CA ASP A 283 -5.41 20.74 -0.36
C ASP A 283 -6.47 20.47 0.72
N SER A 284 -6.45 21.28 1.78
CA SER A 284 -7.45 21.21 2.84
C SER A 284 -8.82 21.45 2.22
N GLU A 285 -9.55 20.39 1.90
CA GLU A 285 -11.00 20.48 1.70
C GLU A 285 -11.57 20.85 3.09
N GLY A 286 -12.00 22.08 3.32
CA GLY A 286 -12.94 22.76 2.42
C GLY A 286 -14.31 22.52 3.01
N ASP A 287 -14.51 23.06 4.20
CA ASP A 287 -15.83 23.34 4.75
C ASP A 287 -16.39 24.50 3.92
N SER A 288 -16.91 24.18 2.74
CA SER A 288 -17.66 25.13 1.94
C SER A 288 -18.92 24.42 1.42
N ASP A 289 -19.85 24.22 2.33
CA ASP A 289 -21.26 24.23 2.01
C ASP A 289 -21.62 25.58 1.39
N GLU A 290 -21.52 25.72 0.07
CA GLU A 290 -22.35 26.68 -0.66
C GLU A 290 -22.92 26.03 -1.93
N CYS A 291 -24.22 25.74 -1.85
CA CYS A 291 -25.09 25.56 -3.00
C CYS A 291 -24.95 26.76 -3.94
N ILE A 292 -24.51 26.54 -5.18
CA ILE A 292 -24.80 27.47 -6.28
C ILE A 292 -25.67 26.74 -7.29
N GLU A 293 -26.97 27.03 -7.22
CA GLU A 293 -27.92 26.81 -8.30
C GLU A 293 -27.56 27.69 -9.50
N GLY A 294 -27.64 27.10 -10.70
CA GLY A 294 -28.00 27.80 -11.93
C GLY A 294 -26.92 28.66 -12.60
N ALA A 295 -26.19 28.08 -13.56
CA ALA A 295 -25.65 28.84 -14.69
C ALA A 295 -25.75 28.03 -15.98
N GLU A 296 -26.70 28.42 -16.84
CA GLU A 296 -26.86 27.93 -18.21
C GLU A 296 -25.60 28.22 -19.04
N ILE A 297 -25.02 27.18 -19.64
CA ILE A 297 -23.92 27.30 -20.60
C ILE A 297 -24.52 27.55 -21.99
N LYS A 298 -24.40 28.78 -22.50
CA LYS A 298 -24.61 29.07 -23.93
C LYS A 298 -23.38 28.63 -24.74
N PRO A 299 -23.54 27.93 -25.88
CA PRO A 299 -22.41 27.50 -26.70
C PRO A 299 -21.76 28.67 -27.45
N LYS A 300 -20.43 28.74 -27.41
CA LYS A 300 -19.59 29.68 -28.16
C LYS A 300 -19.58 29.33 -29.66
N GLN A 301 -19.77 30.35 -30.52
CA GLN A 301 -19.65 30.23 -31.97
C GLN A 301 -18.18 30.00 -32.41
N PRO A 302 -17.93 29.22 -33.48
CA PRO A 302 -16.59 29.04 -34.04
C PRO A 302 -16.16 30.25 -34.92
N PRO A 303 -14.85 30.47 -35.09
CA PRO A 303 -14.30 31.65 -35.76
C PRO A 303 -14.47 31.60 -37.29
N PRO A 304 -14.47 32.77 -37.98
CA PRO A 304 -14.80 32.87 -39.40
C PRO A 304 -13.67 32.35 -40.31
N GLN A 305 -14.05 31.59 -41.33
CA GLN A 305 -13.18 31.15 -42.42
C GLN A 305 -12.87 32.33 -43.36
N GLN A 306 -11.59 32.59 -43.62
CA GLN A 306 -11.15 33.52 -44.67
C GLN A 306 -11.40 32.89 -46.04
N GLN A 307 -12.26 33.52 -46.85
CA GLN A 307 -12.45 33.19 -48.25
C GLN A 307 -11.27 33.72 -49.08
N GLN A 308 -10.62 32.83 -49.83
CA GLN A 308 -9.74 33.19 -50.95
C GLN A 308 -10.60 33.79 -52.07
N GLN A 309 -10.28 35.02 -52.47
CA GLN A 309 -10.80 35.63 -53.70
C GLN A 309 -10.11 35.00 -54.91
N GLN A 310 -10.90 34.47 -55.83
CA GLN A 310 -10.53 34.34 -57.24
C GLN A 310 -11.13 35.53 -58.01
N GLN A 311 -10.31 36.04 -58.94
CA GLN A 311 -10.53 37.09 -59.95
C GLN A 311 -10.31 38.53 -59.48
#